data_AF-A0A2G9SBM8-F1
#
_entry.id   AF-A0A2G9SBM8-F1
#
_cell.length_a   1.000
_cell.length_b   1.000
_cell.length_c   1.000
_cell.angle_alpha   90.00
_cell.angle_beta   90.00
_cell.angle_gamma   90.00
#
_symmetry.space_group_name_H-M   'P 1'
#
loop_
_entity.id
_entity.type
_entity.pdbx_description
1 polymer ?
#
loop_
_entity_poly.entity_id
_entity_poly.type
_entity_poly.pdbx_seq_one_letter_code
_entity_poly.pdbx_strand_id
1 'polypeptide(L)'
;MIQLLQSSWEDRFRICLSLVRLLHYLAHSPLGSITLLDFRPRQFVVIDGELKVTDLDDASMEETPCTSNDNCFMEFPARNFTLSCSVEGKCQNMNEKRNLYNAYRYPNKDHSTLNDKATS
;
A
#
# COMPACT_ATOMS: atom_id res chain seq x y z
N MET A 1 14.78 7.07 8.20
CA MET A 1 14.05 7.71 7.07
C MET A 1 14.86 8.78 6.35
N ILE A 2 15.73 9.54 7.04
CA ILE A 2 16.64 10.53 6.43
C ILE A 2 17.53 9.93 5.32
N GLN A 3 17.94 8.66 5.44
CA GLN A 3 18.81 7.99 4.45
C GLN A 3 18.21 7.86 3.05
N LEU A 4 16.87 7.71 2.91
CA LEU A 4 16.25 7.54 1.58
C LEU A 4 16.21 8.87 0.81
N LEU A 5 15.96 9.98 1.50
CA LEU A 5 15.97 11.32 0.90
C LEU A 5 17.39 11.79 0.53
N GLN A 6 18.41 11.25 1.20
CA GLN A 6 19.83 11.52 0.92
C GLN A 6 20.43 10.59 -0.14
N SER A 7 19.70 9.56 -0.59
CA SER A 7 20.18 8.63 -1.61
C SER A 7 20.18 9.26 -3.02
N SER A 8 20.97 8.68 -3.93
CA SER A 8 21.03 9.15 -5.30
C SER A 8 19.65 9.07 -5.97
N TRP A 9 19.44 9.81 -7.05
CA TRP A 9 18.20 9.65 -7.83
C TRP A 9 18.03 8.21 -8.33
N GLU A 10 19.12 7.56 -8.71
CA GLU A 10 19.15 6.20 -9.22
C GLU A 10 18.70 5.20 -8.15
N ASP A 11 19.18 5.35 -6.91
CA ASP A 11 18.77 4.49 -5.79
C ASP A 11 17.29 4.67 -5.47
N ARG A 12 16.81 5.91 -5.44
CA ARG A 12 15.38 6.21 -5.25
C ARG A 12 14.53 5.57 -6.34
N PHE A 13 14.98 5.66 -7.60
CA PHE A 13 14.29 5.06 -8.73
C PHE A 13 14.25 3.52 -8.63
N ARG A 14 15.37 2.87 -8.26
CA ARG A 14 15.41 1.42 -8.03
C ARG A 14 14.44 0.99 -6.94
N ILE A 15 14.39 1.70 -5.82
CA ILE A 15 13.47 1.42 -4.72
C ILE A 15 12.01 1.58 -5.17
N CYS A 16 11.67 2.66 -5.87
CA CYS A 16 10.32 2.87 -6.41
C CYS A 16 9.91 1.76 -7.40
N LEU A 17 10.82 1.35 -8.29
CA LEU A 17 10.58 0.26 -9.22
C LEU A 17 10.35 -1.07 -8.49
N SER A 18 11.15 -1.36 -7.46
CA SER A 18 11.01 -2.54 -6.62
C SER A 18 9.66 -2.55 -5.90
N LEU A 19 9.23 -1.40 -5.35
CA LEU A 19 7.90 -1.25 -4.74
C LEU A 19 6.77 -1.51 -5.74
N VAL A 20 6.84 -0.96 -6.95
CA VAL A 20 5.80 -1.18 -7.98
C VAL A 20 5.74 -2.64 -8.40
N ARG A 21 6.88 -3.32 -8.54
CA ARG A 21 6.95 -4.76 -8.84
C ARG A 21 6.30 -5.59 -7.73
N LEU A 22 6.58 -5.26 -6.47
CA LEU A 22 5.93 -5.91 -5.32
C LEU A 22 4.41 -5.70 -5.35
N LEU A 23 3.94 -4.45 -5.51
CA LEU A 23 2.51 -4.14 -5.58
C LEU A 23 1.82 -4.91 -6.72
N HIS A 24 2.46 -4.98 -7.89
CA HIS A 24 1.96 -5.74 -9.02
C HIS A 24 1.88 -7.24 -8.72
N TYR A 25 2.89 -7.80 -8.04
CA TYR A 25 2.89 -9.21 -7.63
C TYR A 25 1.77 -9.51 -6.63
N LEU A 26 1.58 -8.65 -5.62
CA LEU A 26 0.51 -8.83 -4.63
C LEU A 26 -0.88 -8.78 -5.26
N ALA A 27 -1.09 -7.90 -6.25
CA ALA A 27 -2.35 -7.78 -6.98
C ALA A 27 -2.68 -9.00 -7.85
N HIS A 28 -1.65 -9.64 -8.43
CA HIS A 28 -1.79 -10.77 -9.37
C HIS A 28 -1.20 -12.07 -8.82
N SER A 29 -1.17 -12.23 -7.50
CA SER A 29 -0.63 -13.43 -6.86
C SER A 29 -1.48 -14.65 -7.26
N PRO A 30 -0.86 -15.83 -7.45
CA PRO A 30 -1.57 -17.07 -7.75
C PRO A 30 -2.52 -17.50 -6.62
N LEU A 31 -2.40 -16.93 -5.42
CA LEU A 31 -3.27 -17.16 -4.27
C LEU A 31 -4.48 -16.21 -4.22
N GLY A 32 -4.62 -15.31 -5.20
CA GLY A 32 -5.55 -14.18 -5.18
C GLY A 32 -4.88 -12.88 -4.74
N SER A 33 -5.60 -11.77 -4.81
CA SER A 33 -5.08 -10.44 -4.45
C SER A 33 -4.76 -10.36 -2.96
N ILE A 34 -3.50 -10.04 -2.64
CA ILE A 34 -2.99 -9.99 -1.27
C ILE A 34 -2.96 -8.54 -0.79
N THR A 35 -3.52 -8.25 0.39
CA THR A 35 -3.32 -6.98 1.11
C THR A 35 -2.27 -7.11 2.20
N LEU A 36 -1.43 -6.08 2.37
CA LEU A 36 -0.58 -5.93 3.55
C LEU A 36 -1.34 -5.11 4.59
N LEU A 37 -1.71 -5.74 5.70
CA LEU A 37 -2.51 -5.13 6.76
C LEU A 37 -1.73 -4.06 7.51
N ASP A 38 -0.42 -4.29 7.69
CA ASP A 38 0.51 -3.32 8.29
C ASP A 38 1.47 -2.69 7.27
N PHE A 39 0.91 -1.93 6.32
CA PHE A 39 1.72 -1.24 5.33
C PHE A 39 2.44 -0.02 5.93
N ARG A 40 3.54 -0.18 6.66
CA ARG A 40 4.33 0.93 7.23
C ARG A 40 5.77 0.88 6.73
N PRO A 41 6.49 2.03 6.62
CA PRO A 41 7.89 2.04 6.19
C PRO A 41 8.82 1.13 7.00
N ARG A 42 8.50 0.86 8.28
CA ARG A 42 9.26 -0.05 9.14
C ARG A 42 9.16 -1.52 8.75
N GLN A 43 8.12 -1.91 8.00
CA GLN A 43 7.94 -3.27 7.50
C GLN A 43 8.68 -3.55 6.19
N PHE A 44 9.47 -2.59 5.73
CA PHE A 44 10.29 -2.72 4.53
C PHE A 44 11.76 -2.51 4.86
N VAL A 45 12.60 -3.30 4.20
CA VAL A 45 14.06 -3.15 4.21
C VAL A 45 14.56 -3.06 2.78
N VAL A 46 15.68 -2.37 2.58
CA VAL A 46 16.38 -2.33 1.30
C VAL A 46 17.62 -3.21 1.42
N ILE A 47 17.69 -4.26 0.61
CA ILE A 47 18.84 -5.17 0.55
C ILE A 47 19.28 -5.24 -0.91
N ASP A 48 20.54 -4.90 -1.17
CA ASP A 48 21.13 -4.85 -2.52
C ASP A 48 20.33 -3.99 -3.51
N GLY A 49 19.74 -2.89 -3.03
CA GLY A 49 18.95 -1.96 -3.85
C GLY A 49 17.50 -2.40 -4.13
N GLU A 50 17.08 -3.54 -3.59
CA GLU A 50 15.71 -4.07 -3.74
C GLU A 50 14.93 -3.92 -2.42
N LEU A 51 13.68 -3.48 -2.53
CA LEU A 51 12.75 -3.35 -1.41
C LEU A 51 12.16 -4.73 -1.07
N LYS A 52 12.22 -5.12 0.19
CA LYS A 52 11.67 -6.39 0.69
C LYS A 52 10.77 -6.15 1.88
N VAL A 53 9.69 -6.93 1.97
CA VAL A 53 8.78 -6.95 3.13
C VAL A 53 9.35 -7.89 4.18
N THR A 54 9.39 -7.47 5.44
CA THR A 54 9.92 -8.29 6.55
C THR A 54 8.85 -9.03 7.34
N ASP A 55 7.62 -8.54 7.33
CA ASP A 55 6.50 -9.00 8.18
C ASP A 55 5.37 -9.49 7.29
N LEU A 56 5.38 -10.80 6.98
CA LEU A 56 4.44 -11.42 6.02
C LEU A 56 3.24 -12.09 6.70
N ASP A 57 3.26 -12.26 8.02
CA ASP A 57 2.12 -12.74 8.80
C ASP A 57 0.99 -11.71 8.88
N ASP A 58 1.30 -10.43 8.72
CA ASP A 58 0.34 -9.33 8.53
C ASP A 58 -0.16 -9.19 7.07
N ALA A 59 -0.17 -10.28 6.29
CA ALA A 59 -0.71 -10.31 4.93
C ALA A 59 -1.97 -11.19 4.82
N SER A 60 -2.93 -10.76 4.01
CA SER A 60 -4.18 -11.51 3.81
C SER A 60 -4.56 -11.58 2.33
N MET A 61 -5.05 -12.74 1.91
CA MET A 61 -5.64 -12.97 0.58
C MET A 61 -7.17 -12.79 0.57
N GLU A 62 -7.80 -12.63 1.73
CA GLU A 62 -9.25 -12.47 1.83
C GLU A 62 -9.69 -11.08 1.37
N GLU A 63 -10.57 -11.03 0.37
CA GLU A 63 -11.27 -9.80 0.02
C GLU A 63 -12.42 -9.54 1.01
N THR A 64 -12.74 -8.26 1.19
CA THR A 64 -13.83 -7.81 2.06
C THR A 64 -15.16 -8.43 1.62
N PRO A 65 -15.91 -9.11 2.51
CA PRO A 65 -17.25 -9.60 2.20
C PRO A 65 -18.24 -8.47 1.93
N CYS A 66 -19.19 -8.69 1.02
CA CYS A 66 -20.21 -7.72 0.67
C CYS A 66 -21.53 -8.37 0.27
N THR A 67 -22.60 -7.59 0.39
CA THR A 67 -23.95 -7.90 -0.09
C THR A 67 -24.44 -6.89 -1.13
N SER A 68 -23.88 -5.68 -1.10
CA SER A 68 -24.07 -4.64 -2.11
C SER A 68 -22.76 -3.86 -2.31
N ASN A 69 -22.72 -3.03 -3.36
CA ASN A 69 -21.56 -2.16 -3.64
C ASN A 69 -21.26 -1.19 -2.49
N ASP A 70 -22.25 -0.82 -1.68
CA ASP A 70 -22.07 0.11 -0.55
C ASP A 70 -21.14 -0.46 0.53
N ASN A 71 -21.06 -1.79 0.65
CA ASN A 71 -20.10 -2.45 1.54
C ASN A 71 -18.65 -2.33 1.05
N CYS A 72 -18.46 -1.98 -0.22
CA CYS A 72 -17.16 -1.87 -0.89
C CYS A 72 -16.70 -0.41 -1.03
N PHE A 73 -17.18 0.46 -0.14
CA PHE A 73 -16.75 1.84 -0.06
C PHE A 73 -15.34 1.93 0.54
N MET A 74 -14.47 2.68 -0.14
CA MET A 74 -13.13 3.03 0.32
C MET A 74 -13.04 4.54 0.51
N GLU A 75 -12.80 4.93 1.74
CA GLU A 75 -12.54 6.31 2.10
C GLU A 75 -11.07 6.65 1.84
N PHE A 76 -10.82 7.65 0.98
CA PHE A 76 -9.51 8.25 0.86
C PHE A 76 -9.60 9.78 0.96
N PRO A 77 -8.62 10.46 1.58
CA PRO A 77 -8.66 11.90 1.83
C PRO A 77 -8.91 12.77 0.60
N ALA A 78 -8.45 12.35 -0.58
CA ALA A 78 -8.56 13.13 -1.81
C ALA A 78 -9.73 12.73 -2.71
N ARG A 79 -10.16 11.46 -2.66
CA ARG A 79 -11.23 10.92 -3.51
C ARG A 79 -11.71 9.59 -2.97
N ASN A 80 -13.01 9.46 -2.74
CA ASN A 80 -13.61 8.20 -2.36
C ASN A 80 -13.90 7.34 -3.59
N PHE A 81 -13.88 6.03 -3.40
CA PHE A 81 -14.24 5.08 -4.44
C PHE A 81 -15.15 4.02 -3.86
N THR A 82 -16.12 3.57 -4.66
CA THR A 82 -16.94 2.41 -4.34
C THR A 82 -16.64 1.34 -5.38
N LEU A 83 -16.21 0.17 -4.93
CA LEU A 83 -15.93 -0.97 -5.79
C LEU A 83 -17.19 -1.81 -6.00
N SER A 84 -17.17 -2.67 -7.02
CA SER A 84 -18.27 -3.60 -7.27
C SER A 84 -18.20 -4.77 -6.29
N CYS A 85 -19.35 -5.14 -5.74
CA CYS A 85 -19.53 -6.42 -5.06
C CYS A 85 -19.69 -7.53 -6.10
N SER A 86 -18.89 -8.58 -6.00
CA SER A 86 -18.94 -9.73 -6.91
C SER A 86 -20.14 -10.63 -6.60
N VAL A 87 -20.46 -11.54 -7.53
CA VAL A 87 -21.53 -12.53 -7.35
C VAL A 87 -21.22 -13.52 -6.22
N GLU A 88 -19.93 -13.71 -5.88
CA GLU A 88 -19.45 -14.50 -4.75
C GLU A 88 -19.52 -13.73 -3.41
N GLY A 89 -20.04 -12.50 -3.41
CA GLY A 89 -20.17 -11.68 -2.20
C GLY A 89 -18.85 -11.12 -1.69
N LYS A 90 -17.94 -10.75 -2.60
CA LYS A 90 -16.63 -10.15 -2.29
C LYS A 90 -16.40 -8.83 -3.02
N CYS A 91 -15.80 -7.85 -2.35
CA CYS A 91 -15.44 -6.58 -2.98
C CYS A 91 -14.30 -6.80 -3.98
N GLN A 92 -14.54 -6.51 -5.26
CA GLN A 92 -13.57 -6.81 -6.31
C GLN A 92 -12.35 -5.90 -6.23
N ASN A 93 -11.15 -6.50 -6.11
CA ASN A 93 -9.85 -5.83 -6.11
C ASN A 93 -9.65 -4.81 -4.98
N MET A 94 -10.34 -4.98 -3.84
CA MET A 94 -10.21 -4.03 -2.73
C MET A 94 -8.81 -4.10 -2.10
N ASN A 95 -8.22 -5.30 -2.03
CA ASN A 95 -6.86 -5.52 -1.56
C ASN A 95 -5.81 -4.76 -2.39
N GLU A 96 -5.89 -4.82 -3.72
CA GLU A 96 -5.00 -4.09 -4.63
C GLU A 96 -5.08 -2.58 -4.37
N LYS A 97 -6.30 -2.03 -4.33
CA LYS A 97 -6.52 -0.58 -4.16
C LYS A 97 -6.02 -0.10 -2.80
N ARG A 98 -6.18 -0.91 -1.75
CA ARG A 98 -5.67 -0.61 -0.42
C ARG A 98 -4.15 -0.53 -0.39
N ASN A 99 -3.47 -1.50 -1.02
CA ASN A 99 -2.01 -1.49 -1.12
C ASN A 99 -1.49 -0.29 -1.91
N LEU A 100 -2.10 0.01 -3.07
CA LEU A 100 -1.74 1.18 -3.88
C LEU A 100 -1.89 2.48 -3.09
N TYR A 101 -3.01 2.63 -2.38
CA TYR A 101 -3.23 3.80 -1.55
C TYR A 101 -2.21 3.92 -0.41
N ASN A 102 -1.92 2.82 0.28
CA ASN A 102 -0.95 2.83 1.36
C ASN A 102 0.47 3.15 0.86
N ALA A 103 0.86 2.60 -0.30
CA ALA A 103 2.12 2.92 -0.96
C ALA A 103 2.25 4.41 -1.30
N TYR A 104 1.15 5.07 -1.65
CA TYR A 104 1.11 6.53 -1.83
C TYR A 104 1.13 7.29 -0.50
N ARG A 105 0.33 6.88 0.49
CA ARG A 105 0.11 7.62 1.74
C ARG A 105 1.35 7.66 2.63
N TYR A 106 1.98 6.51 2.86
CA TYR A 106 3.00 6.40 3.92
C TYR A 106 4.31 7.14 3.64
N PRO A 107 4.85 7.15 2.40
CA PRO A 107 5.98 8.01 2.08
C PRO A 107 5.68 9.51 2.25
N ASN A 108 4.41 9.92 2.13
CA ASN A 108 3.99 11.32 2.21
C ASN A 108 3.52 11.76 3.62
N LYS A 109 3.21 10.80 4.51
CA LYS A 109 2.69 11.09 5.85
C LYS A 109 3.73 11.74 6.76
N ASP A 110 5.01 11.44 6.56
CA ASP A 110 6.10 12.04 7.33
C ASP A 110 6.34 13.52 7.00
N HIS A 111 5.82 14.02 5.87
CA HIS A 111 5.87 15.45 5.54
C HIS A 111 4.78 16.27 6.23
N SER A 112 3.59 15.71 6.48
CA SER A 112 2.50 16.45 7.15
C SER A 112 2.75 16.69 8.64
N THR A 113 3.43 15.76 9.33
CA THR A 113 3.72 15.89 10.78
C THR A 113 4.91 16.79 11.11
N LEU A 114 5.66 17.27 10.11
CA LEU A 114 6.75 18.23 10.30
C LEU A 114 6.26 19.69 10.27
N ASN A 115 5.18 19.98 9.55
CA ASN A 115 4.64 21.35 9.46
C ASN A 115 3.75 21.74 10.65
N ASP A 116 3.15 20.77 11.36
CA ASP A 116 2.30 21.05 12.53
C ASP A 116 3.09 21.33 13.83
N LYS A 117 4.43 21.22 13.81
CA LYS A 117 5.31 21.57 14.94
C LYS A 117 6.08 22.88 14.77
N ALA A 118 5.89 23.59 13.66
CA ALA A 118 6.56 24.87 13.40
C ALA A 118 5.70 26.10 13.76
N THR A 119 4.49 25.89 14.27
CA THR A 119 3.62 26.94 14.83
C THR A 119 3.18 26.56 16.24
N SER A 120 4.11 26.69 17.19
CA SER A 120 3.87 26.78 18.63
C SER A 120 4.94 27.66 19.24
#